data_AF-A0A836RXT8-F1
#
_entry.id   AF-A0A836RXT8-F1
#
_cell.length_a   1.000
_cell.length_b   1.000
_cell.length_c   1.000
_cell.angle_alpha   90.00
_cell.angle_beta   90.00
_cell.angle_gamma   90.00
#
_symmetry.space_group_name_H-M   'P 1'
#
loop_
_entity.id
_entity.type
_entity.pdbx_description
1 polymer ?
#
loop_
_entity_poly.entity_id
_entity_poly.type
_entity_poly.pdbx_seq_one_letter_code
_entity_poly.pdbx_strand_id
1 'polypeptide(L)'
;MRAQAELVSTVIIVSIAVVIGLALVYYLTPLLAENRANQQLASYLAEVSSGLDAGIVYSNETDSGYLAVFSVYAARIADSVHVYLAVVAEYANLTGRLLAYPEYDYQFSLLTANATLVNASTGWINPTRLLAEADTVYAGPYDGQLYPYSSLSDATVIPLYDGGVLQPLEEKIYRVIVYGPTSGIVYKILVLVEVSGRYYPVAVLVP
;
A
#
# COMPACT_ATOMS: atom_id res chain seq x y z
N MET A 1 -1.71 69.10 11.82
CA MET A 1 -2.72 68.10 11.40
C MET A 1 -2.23 67.13 10.30
N ARG A 2 -1.48 67.56 9.27
CA ARG A 2 -0.94 66.63 8.24
C ARG A 2 -0.01 65.52 8.77
N ALA A 3 0.93 65.86 9.65
CA ALA A 3 1.88 64.89 10.21
C ALA A 3 1.23 63.78 11.07
N GLN A 4 0.09 64.05 11.73
CA GLN A 4 -0.65 63.04 12.49
C GLN A 4 -1.43 62.09 11.57
N ALA A 5 -1.95 62.59 10.44
CA ALA A 5 -2.68 61.76 9.47
C ALA A 5 -1.75 60.77 8.74
N GLU A 6 -0.53 61.20 8.40
CA GLU A 6 0.49 60.31 7.79
C GLU A 6 0.94 59.21 8.75
N LEU A 7 1.09 59.53 10.04
CA LEU A 7 1.52 58.57 11.05
C LEU A 7 0.45 57.50 11.30
N VAL A 8 -0.83 57.88 11.35
CA VAL A 8 -1.95 56.94 11.48
C VAL A 8 -2.09 56.04 10.25
N SER A 9 -1.96 56.59 9.04
CA SER A 9 -1.98 55.82 7.80
C SER A 9 -0.86 54.78 7.76
N THR A 10 0.35 55.18 8.14
CA THR A 10 1.52 54.29 8.17
C THR A 10 1.34 53.14 9.18
N VAL A 11 0.82 53.44 10.38
CA VAL A 11 0.54 52.41 11.40
C VAL A 11 -0.50 51.42 10.92
N ILE A 12 -1.56 51.86 10.25
CA ILE A 12 -2.60 50.98 9.68
C ILE A 12 -2.00 50.08 8.60
N ILE A 13 -1.22 50.63 7.67
CA ILE A 13 -0.61 49.86 6.57
C ILE A 13 0.36 48.81 7.13
N VAL A 14 1.22 49.16 8.08
CA VAL A 14 2.16 48.23 8.70
C VAL A 14 1.41 47.12 9.46
N SER A 15 0.34 47.47 10.18
CA SER A 15 -0.47 46.49 10.91
C SER A 15 -1.13 45.48 9.96
N ILE A 16 -1.69 45.95 8.84
CA ILE A 16 -2.26 45.08 7.80
C ILE A 16 -1.19 44.17 7.19
N ALA A 17 -0.01 44.71 6.88
CA ALA A 17 1.10 43.94 6.31
C ALA A 17 1.58 42.83 7.26
N VAL A 18 1.67 43.11 8.57
CA VAL A 18 2.04 42.12 9.58
C VAL A 18 0.99 41.02 9.70
N VAL A 19 -0.30 41.36 9.71
CA VAL A 19 -1.40 40.38 9.77
C VAL A 19 -1.39 39.47 8.55
N ILE A 20 -1.21 40.02 7.35
CA ILE A 20 -1.11 39.24 6.11
C ILE A 20 0.14 38.34 6.14
N GLY A 21 1.29 38.87 6.58
CA GLY A 21 2.52 38.09 6.69
C GLY A 21 2.39 36.91 7.65
N LEU A 22 1.79 37.11 8.82
CA LEU A 22 1.54 36.05 9.79
C LEU A 22 0.52 35.02 9.28
N ALA A 23 -0.55 35.47 8.62
CA ALA A 23 -1.54 34.57 8.02
C ALA A 23 -0.92 33.69 6.93
N LEU A 24 -0.05 34.26 6.09
CA LEU A 24 0.70 33.52 5.07
C LEU A 24 1.65 32.49 5.68
N VAL A 25 2.42 32.86 6.71
CA VAL A 25 3.31 31.91 7.41
C VAL A 25 2.50 30.79 8.05
N TYR A 26 1.41 31.12 8.75
CA TYR A 26 0.54 30.14 9.39
C TYR A 26 -0.06 29.15 8.39
N TYR A 27 -0.41 29.60 7.19
CA TYR A 27 -1.01 28.75 6.16
C TYR A 27 0.01 27.97 5.32
N LEU A 28 1.12 28.61 4.92
CA LEU A 28 2.10 28.02 4.02
C LEU A 28 3.04 27.03 4.73
N THR A 29 3.37 27.26 5.99
CA THR A 29 4.29 26.38 6.73
C THR A 29 3.79 24.94 6.84
N PRO A 30 2.54 24.66 7.28
CA PRO A 30 2.02 23.29 7.32
C PRO A 30 1.90 22.69 5.91
N LEU A 31 1.48 23.47 4.91
CA LEU A 31 1.36 23.01 3.52
C LEU A 31 2.72 22.58 2.92
N LEU A 32 3.79 23.32 3.25
CA LEU A 32 5.16 22.98 2.84
C LEU A 32 5.68 21.74 3.56
N ALA A 33 5.35 21.58 4.85
CA ALA A 33 5.73 20.39 5.61
C ALA A 33 5.04 19.13 5.08
N GLU A 34 3.73 19.21 4.80
CA GLU A 34 2.94 18.13 4.22
C GLU A 34 3.46 17.71 2.84
N ASN A 35 3.77 18.69 1.97
CA ASN A 35 4.35 18.39 0.66
C ASN A 35 5.70 17.67 0.76
N ARG A 36 6.57 18.07 1.71
CA ARG A 36 7.86 17.38 1.92
C ARG A 36 7.66 15.96 2.43
N ALA A 37 6.76 15.75 3.38
CA ALA A 37 6.45 14.43 3.91
C ALA A 37 5.89 13.51 2.80
N ASN A 38 5.00 14.01 1.96
CA ASN A 38 4.44 13.26 0.83
C ASN A 38 5.51 12.91 -0.21
N GLN A 39 6.43 13.83 -0.50
CA GLN A 39 7.57 13.56 -1.39
C GLN A 39 8.51 12.50 -0.82
N GLN A 40 8.79 12.54 0.48
CA GLN A 40 9.61 11.53 1.16
C GLN A 40 8.94 10.15 1.12
N LEU A 41 7.64 10.08 1.41
CA LEU A 41 6.87 8.84 1.30
C LEU A 41 6.90 8.29 -0.13
N ALA A 42 6.63 9.13 -1.14
CA ALA A 42 6.65 8.72 -2.54
C ALA A 42 8.03 8.21 -2.97
N SER A 43 9.11 8.89 -2.54
CA SER A 43 10.48 8.47 -2.80
C SER A 43 10.79 7.11 -2.15
N TYR A 44 10.39 6.93 -0.90
CA TYR A 44 10.57 5.67 -0.19
C TYR A 44 9.81 4.51 -0.84
N LEU A 45 8.53 4.72 -1.19
CA LEU A 45 7.73 3.70 -1.87
C LEU A 45 8.31 3.36 -3.25
N ALA A 46 8.79 4.35 -3.99
CA ALA A 46 9.45 4.13 -5.28
C ALA A 46 10.76 3.33 -5.13
N GLU A 47 11.58 3.65 -4.12
CA GLU A 47 12.81 2.93 -3.82
C GLU A 47 12.51 1.47 -3.49
N VAL A 48 11.61 1.21 -2.53
CA VAL A 48 11.23 -0.14 -2.12
C VAL A 48 10.60 -0.92 -3.26
N SER A 49 9.67 -0.32 -4.01
CA SER A 49 9.03 -0.95 -5.16
C SER A 49 10.04 -1.31 -6.26
N SER A 50 11.03 -0.45 -6.51
CA SER A 50 12.11 -0.74 -7.47
C SER A 50 13.14 -1.75 -6.96
N GLY A 51 13.26 -1.88 -5.64
CA GLY A 51 14.22 -2.74 -4.96
C GLY A 51 13.68 -4.15 -4.68
N LEU A 52 12.37 -4.34 -4.74
CA LEU A 52 11.70 -5.62 -4.63
C LEU A 52 11.39 -6.18 -6.02
N ASP A 53 11.77 -7.43 -6.25
CA ASP A 53 11.30 -8.23 -7.37
C ASP A 53 10.23 -9.19 -6.84
N ALA A 54 9.07 -9.25 -7.49
CA ALA A 54 7.99 -10.14 -7.09
C ALA A 54 7.43 -10.82 -8.33
N GLY A 55 7.31 -12.14 -8.27
CA GLY A 55 6.95 -12.94 -9.43
C GLY A 55 6.12 -14.15 -9.05
N ILE A 56 5.16 -14.48 -9.92
CA ILE A 56 4.40 -15.71 -9.80
C ILE A 56 5.26 -16.86 -10.31
N VAL A 57 5.47 -17.85 -9.45
CA VAL A 57 6.25 -19.05 -9.76
C VAL A 57 5.33 -20.15 -10.31
N TYR A 58 4.14 -20.26 -9.73
CA TYR A 58 3.13 -21.24 -10.13
C TYR A 58 1.74 -20.69 -9.83
N SER A 59 0.81 -20.92 -10.75
CA SER A 59 -0.56 -20.49 -10.58
C SER A 59 -1.51 -21.47 -11.26
N ASN A 60 -2.63 -21.78 -10.61
CA ASN A 60 -3.63 -22.69 -11.15
C ASN A 60 -5.01 -22.40 -10.56
N GLU A 61 -6.02 -22.45 -11.42
CA GLU A 61 -7.40 -22.50 -11.00
C GLU A 61 -7.73 -23.88 -10.42
N THR A 62 -8.56 -23.88 -9.38
CA THR A 62 -9.09 -25.07 -8.73
C THR A 62 -10.62 -25.00 -8.75
N ASP A 63 -11.30 -26.14 -8.58
CA ASP A 63 -12.76 -26.20 -8.59
C ASP A 63 -13.43 -25.30 -7.52
N SER A 64 -12.66 -24.90 -6.49
CA SER A 64 -13.11 -24.08 -5.36
C SER A 64 -12.44 -22.70 -5.26
N GLY A 65 -11.63 -22.29 -6.25
CA GLY A 65 -10.95 -21.00 -6.25
C GLY A 65 -9.56 -21.02 -6.87
N TYR A 66 -8.63 -20.20 -6.39
CA TYR A 66 -7.31 -19.97 -7.00
C TYR A 66 -6.14 -20.39 -6.10
N LEU A 67 -5.16 -21.11 -6.63
CA LEU A 67 -3.89 -21.39 -5.96
C LEU A 67 -2.76 -20.64 -6.67
N ALA A 68 -2.04 -19.77 -5.95
CA ALA A 68 -0.86 -19.10 -6.45
C ALA A 68 0.33 -19.31 -5.50
N VAL A 69 1.50 -19.56 -6.08
CA VAL A 69 2.80 -19.51 -5.40
C VAL A 69 3.61 -18.41 -6.05
N PHE A 70 4.14 -17.51 -5.24
CA PHE A 70 4.91 -16.37 -5.69
C PHE A 70 6.12 -16.16 -4.80
N SER A 71 7.18 -15.58 -5.38
CA SER A 71 8.34 -15.14 -4.64
C SER A 71 8.33 -13.63 -4.48
N VAL A 72 8.90 -13.17 -3.38
CA VAL A 72 9.26 -11.77 -3.15
C VAL A 72 10.74 -11.76 -2.79
N TYR A 73 11.52 -11.08 -3.62
CA TYR A 73 12.97 -11.02 -3.54
C TYR A 73 13.43 -9.57 -3.34
N ALA A 74 14.21 -9.36 -2.29
CA ALA A 74 14.82 -8.09 -1.92
C ALA A 74 16.07 -7.78 -2.78
N ALA A 75 15.87 -7.66 -4.10
CA ALA A 75 16.95 -7.59 -5.07
C ALA A 75 17.93 -6.45 -4.85
N ARG A 76 17.45 -5.26 -4.42
CA ARG A 76 18.26 -4.03 -4.35
C ARG A 76 17.87 -3.08 -3.22
N ILE A 77 17.11 -3.53 -2.23
CA ILE A 77 16.81 -2.71 -1.05
C ILE A 77 18.09 -2.55 -0.20
N ALA A 78 18.36 -1.33 0.26
CA ALA A 78 19.54 -1.03 1.08
C ALA A 78 19.37 -1.52 2.53
N ASP A 79 18.15 -1.41 3.04
CA ASP A 79 17.77 -1.78 4.41
C ASP A 79 16.74 -2.91 4.40
N SER A 80 16.60 -3.58 5.54
CA SER A 80 15.57 -4.59 5.72
C SER A 80 14.17 -3.96 5.65
N VAL A 81 13.25 -4.60 4.94
CA VAL A 81 11.88 -4.12 4.75
C VAL A 81 10.88 -5.14 5.30
N HIS A 82 9.95 -4.68 6.14
CA HIS A 82 8.85 -5.51 6.60
C HIS A 82 7.73 -5.50 5.56
N VAL A 83 7.37 -6.67 5.04
CA VAL A 83 6.30 -6.83 4.05
C VAL A 83 5.04 -7.45 4.64
N TYR A 84 3.92 -6.99 4.12
CA TYR A 84 2.58 -7.49 4.42
C TYR A 84 1.91 -7.97 3.14
N LEU A 85 0.98 -8.90 3.27
CA LEU A 85 0.32 -9.53 2.12
C LEU A 85 -1.19 -9.38 2.22
N ALA A 86 -1.84 -9.11 1.08
CA ALA A 86 -3.29 -9.08 0.96
C ALA A 86 -3.74 -9.67 -0.38
N VAL A 87 -4.98 -10.16 -0.43
CA VAL A 87 -5.66 -10.52 -1.68
C VAL A 87 -6.80 -9.56 -1.92
N VAL A 88 -6.95 -9.15 -3.17
CA VAL A 88 -7.98 -8.24 -3.63
C VAL A 88 -8.66 -8.84 -4.86
N ALA A 89 -9.98 -8.70 -4.95
CA ALA A 89 -10.78 -9.21 -6.06
C ALA A 89 -11.43 -8.05 -6.84
N GLU A 90 -11.30 -8.09 -8.17
CA GLU A 90 -11.88 -7.11 -9.11
C GLU A 90 -12.77 -7.80 -10.14
N TYR A 91 -13.87 -7.18 -10.56
CA TYR A 91 -14.62 -7.71 -11.71
C TYR A 91 -13.85 -7.51 -13.02
N ALA A 92 -13.71 -8.57 -13.81
CA ALA A 92 -13.03 -8.56 -15.11
C ALA A 92 -13.76 -7.71 -16.17
N ASN A 93 -15.08 -7.51 -16.03
CA ASN A 93 -15.95 -6.89 -17.03
C ASN A 93 -16.42 -5.46 -16.67
N LEU A 94 -16.07 -4.96 -15.49
CA LEU A 94 -16.34 -3.60 -15.06
C LEU A 94 -15.00 -2.89 -14.87
N THR A 95 -14.84 -1.72 -15.49
CA THR A 95 -13.63 -0.89 -15.44
C THR A 95 -13.26 -0.49 -14.00
N GLY A 96 -12.59 -1.38 -13.28
CA GLY A 96 -12.00 -1.10 -11.96
C GLY A 96 -12.97 -1.11 -10.78
N ARG A 97 -14.14 -1.77 -10.87
CA ARG A 97 -15.00 -1.92 -9.68
C ARG A 97 -14.51 -3.10 -8.83
N LEU A 98 -13.85 -2.75 -7.74
CA LEU A 98 -13.44 -3.67 -6.68
C LEU A 98 -14.67 -4.23 -5.96
N LEU A 99 -14.60 -5.50 -5.59
CA LEU A 99 -15.68 -6.17 -4.87
C LEU A 99 -15.48 -6.07 -3.36
N ALA A 100 -16.55 -5.73 -2.65
CA ALA A 100 -16.65 -5.98 -1.22
C ALA A 100 -16.63 -7.50 -0.98
N TYR A 101 -15.51 -7.99 -0.48
CA TYR A 101 -15.20 -8.69 0.77
C TYR A 101 -16.05 -9.83 1.43
N PRO A 102 -17.39 -9.91 1.51
CA PRO A 102 -18.02 -10.93 2.37
C PRO A 102 -17.97 -12.40 1.92
N GLU A 103 -17.61 -12.69 0.65
CA GLU A 103 -17.72 -14.04 0.08
C GLU A 103 -16.39 -14.75 -0.18
N TYR A 104 -15.25 -14.13 0.17
CA TYR A 104 -13.92 -14.62 -0.18
C TYR A 104 -13.11 -14.95 1.07
N ASP A 105 -12.68 -16.21 1.21
CA ASP A 105 -11.70 -16.61 2.22
C ASP A 105 -10.36 -16.88 1.54
N TYR A 106 -9.27 -16.51 2.17
CA TYR A 106 -7.95 -16.76 1.63
C TYR A 106 -6.94 -17.03 2.72
N GLN A 107 -6.02 -17.93 2.42
CA GLN A 107 -5.01 -18.41 3.34
C GLN A 107 -3.63 -18.23 2.72
N PHE A 108 -2.81 -17.39 3.34
CA PHE A 108 -1.40 -17.33 3.02
C PHE A 108 -0.62 -18.41 3.80
N SER A 109 0.48 -18.84 3.22
CA SER A 109 1.48 -19.71 3.82
C SER A 109 2.87 -19.23 3.40
N LEU A 110 3.83 -19.18 4.32
CA LEU A 110 5.24 -18.91 4.05
C LEU A 110 6.02 -20.22 4.02
N LEU A 111 6.92 -20.37 3.05
CA LEU A 111 7.80 -21.54 2.95
C LEU A 111 8.89 -21.48 4.02
N THR A 112 9.04 -22.54 4.82
CA THR A 112 9.93 -22.60 5.99
C THR A 112 11.39 -22.85 5.66
N ALA A 113 11.71 -23.20 4.42
CA ALA A 113 13.05 -23.55 3.97
C ALA A 113 13.47 -22.65 2.80
N ASN A 114 14.78 -22.41 2.69
CA ASN A 114 15.43 -21.89 1.48
C ASN A 114 15.29 -22.93 0.36
N ALA A 115 14.08 -23.11 -0.16
CA ALA A 115 13.79 -24.10 -1.17
C ALA A 115 13.65 -23.38 -2.52
N THR A 116 14.64 -23.61 -3.36
CA THR A 116 14.69 -23.14 -4.76
C THR A 116 13.65 -23.83 -5.67
N LEU A 117 12.75 -24.68 -5.15
CA LEU A 117 11.75 -25.39 -5.95
C LEU A 117 10.42 -25.60 -5.21
N VAL A 118 9.35 -25.17 -5.88
CA VAL A 118 7.94 -25.22 -5.48
C VAL A 118 7.38 -26.65 -5.60
N ASN A 119 7.67 -27.51 -4.63
CA ASN A 119 6.85 -28.70 -4.35
C ASN A 119 7.07 -29.25 -2.92
N ALA A 120 6.98 -28.39 -1.91
CA ALA A 120 7.03 -28.83 -0.52
C ALA A 120 5.60 -29.00 0.00
N SER A 121 5.06 -30.22 0.01
CA SER A 121 3.81 -30.53 0.72
C SER A 121 3.97 -30.46 2.25
N THR A 122 5.21 -30.41 2.72
CA THR A 122 5.61 -30.24 4.13
C THR A 122 6.65 -29.12 4.20
N GLY A 123 6.40 -28.09 5.00
CA GLY A 123 7.28 -26.91 5.08
C GLY A 123 6.58 -25.59 4.80
N TRP A 124 5.27 -25.50 4.99
CA TRP A 124 4.52 -24.25 4.96
C TRP A 124 4.10 -23.87 6.37
N ILE A 125 4.38 -22.64 6.79
CA ILE A 125 3.87 -22.05 8.03
C ILE A 125 2.80 -21.03 7.70
N ASN A 126 1.72 -21.04 8.47
CA ASN A 126 0.68 -20.03 8.38
C ASN A 126 1.21 -18.70 8.94
N PRO A 127 1.16 -17.60 8.16
CA PRO A 127 1.52 -16.29 8.65
C PRO A 127 0.46 -15.76 9.61
N THR A 128 0.87 -14.82 10.44
CA THR A 128 -0.05 -14.14 11.36
C THR A 128 -1.04 -13.31 10.56
N ARG A 129 -2.33 -13.59 10.72
CA ARG A 129 -3.40 -12.75 10.18
C ARG A 129 -3.55 -11.50 11.03
N LEU A 130 -3.48 -10.35 10.38
CA LEU A 130 -3.74 -9.02 10.91
C LEU A 130 -5.02 -8.49 10.25
N LEU A 131 -5.76 -7.65 10.96
CA LEU A 131 -6.96 -7.00 10.44
C LEU A 131 -6.71 -5.50 10.41
N ALA A 132 -6.93 -4.89 9.25
CA ALA A 132 -6.77 -3.45 9.04
C ALA A 132 -8.05 -2.84 8.47
N GLU A 133 -8.35 -1.61 8.88
CA GLU A 133 -9.47 -0.84 8.31
C GLU A 133 -9.16 -0.51 6.84
N ALA A 134 -10.14 -0.59 5.93
CA ALA A 134 -9.89 -0.39 4.49
C ALA A 134 -9.35 1.00 4.12
N ASP A 135 -9.49 2.01 4.98
CA ASP A 135 -8.89 3.33 4.78
C ASP A 135 -7.38 3.38 5.09
N THR A 136 -6.88 2.37 5.81
CA THR A 136 -5.46 2.21 6.10
C THR A 136 -4.70 1.49 5.00
N VAL A 137 -5.37 0.72 4.14
CA VAL A 137 -4.75 0.03 3.00
C VAL A 137 -5.00 0.84 1.73
N TYR A 138 -3.96 1.07 0.93
CA TYR A 138 -4.05 1.81 -0.32
C TYR A 138 -3.97 0.85 -1.52
N ALA A 139 -4.71 1.17 -2.57
CA ALA A 139 -4.68 0.53 -3.88
C ALA A 139 -4.42 1.62 -4.92
N GLY A 140 -3.54 1.37 -5.88
CA GLY A 140 -3.47 2.21 -7.06
C GLY A 140 -4.16 1.55 -8.25
N PRO A 141 -5.04 2.25 -8.98
CA PRO A 141 -5.27 1.93 -10.37
C PRO A 141 -3.93 2.00 -11.12
N TYR A 142 -3.91 1.40 -12.30
CA TYR A 142 -2.79 1.48 -13.25
C TYR A 142 -2.33 2.92 -13.62
N ASP A 143 -2.98 3.97 -13.12
CA ASP A 143 -2.70 5.39 -13.35
C ASP A 143 -1.66 5.98 -12.36
N GLY A 144 -1.15 5.19 -11.42
CA GLY A 144 -0.08 5.59 -10.51
C GLY A 144 -0.51 6.47 -9.34
N GLN A 145 -1.83 6.65 -9.12
CA GLN A 145 -2.35 7.32 -7.94
C GLN A 145 -2.77 6.32 -6.87
N LEU A 146 -2.39 6.56 -5.61
CA LEU A 146 -2.75 5.69 -4.48
C LEU A 146 -4.07 6.16 -3.87
N TYR A 147 -5.09 5.30 -3.89
CA TYR A 147 -6.39 5.54 -3.27
C TYR A 147 -6.59 4.60 -2.08
N PRO A 148 -7.19 5.07 -0.97
CA PRO A 148 -7.55 4.17 0.12
C PRO A 148 -8.57 3.14 -0.40
N TYR A 149 -8.45 1.88 0.02
CA TYR A 149 -9.37 0.82 -0.39
C TYR A 149 -10.82 1.14 -0.03
N SER A 150 -11.05 1.84 1.09
CA SER A 150 -12.39 2.29 1.52
C SER A 150 -13.06 3.24 0.52
N SER A 151 -12.30 3.98 -0.29
CA SER A 151 -12.85 4.84 -1.34
C SER A 151 -13.44 4.08 -2.52
N LEU A 152 -13.30 2.74 -2.52
CA LEU A 152 -13.68 1.83 -3.61
C LEU A 152 -14.95 1.01 -3.28
N SER A 153 -15.72 1.47 -2.29
CA SER A 153 -17.02 0.99 -1.74
C SER A 153 -16.97 0.26 -0.39
N ASP A 154 -17.97 0.58 0.46
CA ASP A 154 -18.29 0.17 1.84
C ASP A 154 -17.14 -0.17 2.81
N ALA A 155 -17.16 0.49 3.98
CA ALA A 155 -16.19 0.34 5.06
C ALA A 155 -15.99 -1.14 5.44
N THR A 156 -14.91 -1.69 4.93
CA THR A 156 -14.58 -3.12 5.00
C THR A 156 -13.28 -3.27 5.79
N VAL A 157 -13.13 -4.36 6.52
CA VAL A 157 -11.86 -4.74 7.13
C VAL A 157 -11.11 -5.65 6.17
N ILE A 158 -9.85 -5.33 5.87
CA ILE A 158 -9.00 -6.11 4.97
C ILE A 158 -8.06 -7.00 5.81
N PRO A 159 -8.06 -8.32 5.58
CA PRO A 159 -7.06 -9.23 6.10
C PRO A 159 -5.74 -8.92 5.45
N LEU A 160 -4.83 -8.60 6.33
CA LEU A 160 -3.42 -8.55 6.05
C LEU A 160 -2.79 -9.80 6.66
N TYR A 161 -1.71 -10.24 6.05
CA TYR A 161 -0.88 -11.30 6.59
C TYR A 161 0.52 -10.75 6.78
N ASP A 162 1.09 -11.00 7.96
CA ASP A 162 2.47 -10.65 8.25
C ASP A 162 3.41 -11.54 7.42
N GLY A 163 3.96 -10.98 6.33
CA GLY A 163 4.96 -11.66 5.49
C GLY A 163 6.36 -11.67 6.13
N GLY A 164 6.53 -10.93 7.21
CA GLY A 164 7.78 -10.78 7.93
C GLY A 164 8.77 -9.84 7.28
N VAL A 165 9.96 -9.79 7.86
CA VAL A 165 11.05 -8.91 7.41
C VAL A 165 11.86 -9.58 6.30
N LEU A 166 12.06 -8.87 5.19
CA LEU A 166 12.98 -9.21 4.12
C LEU A 166 14.31 -8.47 4.33
N GLN A 167 15.39 -9.21 4.44
CA GLN A 167 16.75 -8.68 4.43
C GLN A 167 17.21 -8.38 2.99
N PRO A 168 18.21 -7.50 2.79
CA PRO A 168 18.81 -7.31 1.48
C PRO A 168 19.28 -8.64 0.87
N LEU A 169 18.95 -8.86 -0.40
CA LEU A 169 19.24 -10.09 -1.15
C LEU A 169 18.57 -11.37 -0.58
N GLU A 170 17.52 -11.23 0.24
CA GLU A 170 16.72 -12.36 0.71
C GLU A 170 15.53 -12.61 -0.22
N GLU A 171 15.23 -13.89 -0.46
CA GLU A 171 14.00 -14.33 -1.13
C GLU A 171 13.09 -15.04 -0.13
N LYS A 172 11.80 -14.68 -0.15
CA LYS A 172 10.75 -15.45 0.52
C LYS A 172 9.71 -15.91 -0.48
N ILE A 173 9.30 -17.17 -0.32
CA ILE A 173 8.30 -17.81 -1.17
C ILE A 173 7.02 -17.97 -0.38
N TYR A 174 5.93 -17.48 -0.96
CA TYR A 174 4.60 -17.53 -0.38
C TYR A 174 3.67 -18.36 -1.25
N ARG A 175 2.73 -19.02 -0.60
CA ARG A 175 1.59 -19.65 -1.23
C ARG A 175 0.34 -18.96 -0.72
N VAL A 176 -0.59 -18.69 -1.63
CA VAL A 176 -1.92 -18.25 -1.29
C VAL A 176 -2.95 -19.15 -1.94
N ILE A 177 -3.94 -19.55 -1.15
CA ILE A 177 -5.14 -20.22 -1.63
C ILE A 177 -6.28 -19.24 -1.43
N VAL A 178 -6.98 -18.92 -2.51
CA VAL A 178 -8.15 -18.05 -2.54
C VAL A 178 -9.37 -18.93 -2.78
N TYR A 179 -10.30 -18.95 -1.83
CA TYR A 179 -11.58 -19.65 -1.94
C TYR A 179 -12.65 -18.64 -2.34
N GLY A 180 -13.09 -18.71 -3.60
CA GLY A 180 -14.05 -17.75 -4.15
C GLY A 180 -14.40 -18.02 -5.61
N PRO A 181 -15.39 -17.30 -6.17
CA PRO A 181 -15.78 -17.43 -7.56
C PRO A 181 -14.62 -17.15 -8.52
N THR A 182 -14.43 -18.01 -9.51
CA THR A 182 -13.39 -17.88 -10.55
C THR A 182 -13.89 -17.15 -11.79
N SER A 183 -15.20 -17.20 -12.06
CA SER A 183 -15.77 -16.60 -13.27
C SER A 183 -15.99 -15.10 -13.13
N GLY A 184 -15.34 -14.32 -13.99
CA GLY A 184 -15.54 -12.87 -14.09
C GLY A 184 -14.84 -12.06 -13.01
N ILE A 185 -13.98 -12.69 -12.20
CA ILE A 185 -13.19 -12.06 -11.14
C ILE A 185 -11.69 -12.17 -11.49
N VAL A 186 -10.96 -11.07 -11.32
CA VAL A 186 -9.50 -11.01 -11.35
C VAL A 186 -9.01 -10.86 -9.93
N TYR A 187 -8.27 -11.86 -9.44
CA TYR A 187 -7.60 -11.76 -8.15
C TYR A 187 -6.26 -11.05 -8.31
N LYS A 188 -5.90 -10.25 -7.31
CA LYS A 188 -4.62 -9.58 -7.21
C LYS A 188 -4.02 -9.87 -5.85
N ILE A 189 -2.76 -10.24 -5.82
CA ILE A 189 -1.98 -10.41 -4.61
C ILE A 189 -1.15 -9.14 -4.45
N LEU A 190 -1.34 -8.46 -3.34
CA LEU A 190 -0.58 -7.27 -2.99
C LEU A 190 0.56 -7.62 -2.06
N VAL A 191 1.75 -7.13 -2.40
CA VAL A 191 2.87 -7.00 -1.46
C VAL A 191 2.87 -5.56 -0.98
N LEU A 192 2.74 -5.38 0.33
CA LEU A 192 2.53 -4.09 0.97
C LEU A 192 3.66 -3.78 1.94
N VAL A 193 3.91 -2.50 2.20
CA VAL A 193 4.72 -2.02 3.33
C VAL A 193 3.91 -1.09 4.20
N GLU A 194 4.20 -1.10 5.50
CA GLU A 194 3.58 -0.18 6.45
C GLU A 194 4.41 1.10 6.60
N VAL A 195 3.75 2.24 6.50
CA VAL A 195 4.32 3.54 6.86
C VAL A 195 3.31 4.29 7.72
N SER A 196 3.68 4.57 8.96
CA SER A 196 2.86 5.34 9.92
C SER A 196 1.45 4.76 10.11
N GLY A 197 1.32 3.43 10.21
CA GLY A 197 0.03 2.73 10.39
C GLY A 197 -0.82 2.61 9.13
N ARG A 198 -0.27 2.92 7.95
CA ARG A 198 -0.92 2.77 6.65
C ARG A 198 -0.14 1.82 5.75
N TYR A 199 -0.84 1.03 4.96
CA TYR A 199 -0.28 -0.03 4.12
C TYR A 199 -0.33 0.37 2.65
N TYR A 200 0.84 0.33 2.00
CA TYR A 200 1.02 0.79 0.63
C TYR A 200 1.54 -0.34 -0.26
N PRO A 201 0.94 -0.56 -1.45
CA PRO A 201 1.34 -1.64 -2.34
C PRO A 201 2.65 -1.26 -3.01
N VAL A 202 3.63 -2.15 -2.91
CA VAL A 202 4.96 -2.03 -3.53
C VAL A 202 5.16 -3.03 -4.67
N ALA A 203 4.36 -4.10 -4.70
CA ALA A 203 4.21 -4.99 -5.86
C ALA A 203 2.79 -5.53 -5.94
N VAL A 204 2.34 -5.80 -7.17
CA VAL A 204 1.01 -6.35 -7.47
C VAL A 204 1.17 -7.52 -8.42
N LEU A 205 0.69 -8.70 -8.01
CA LEU A 205 0.74 -9.92 -8.80
C LEU A 205 -0.67 -10.29 -9.24
N VAL A 206 -0.84 -10.56 -10.53
CA VAL A 206 -2.10 -11.02 -11.12
C VAL A 206 -1.93 -12.50 -11.48
N PRO A 207 -2.56 -13.43 -10.75
CA PRO A 207 -2.49 -14.86 -11.03
C PRO A 207 -3.18 -15.28 -12.32
#